data_AF-A0A539DAW9-F1
#
_entry.id   AF-A0A539DAW9-F1
#
_cell.length_a   1.000
_cell.length_b   1.000
_cell.length_c   1.000
_cell.angle_alpha   90.00
_cell.angle_beta   90.00
_cell.angle_gamma   90.00
#
_symmetry.space_group_name_H-M   'P 1'
#
loop_
_entity.id
_entity.type
_entity.pdbx_description
1 polymer ?
#
loop_
_entity_poly.entity_id
_entity_poly.type
_entity_poly.pdbx_seq_one_letter_code
_entity_poly.pdbx_strand_id
1 'polypeptide(L)'
;MLQRLATNSAASRWLFFIAGAAALCFSNGIHANVFAAWLAPVLLLRFFMTSGALVGFALTSVASASAAFFMFRGAIPMPDAEYAIASAISGVIGALPYVIHRLIAPKLVGLPASLVFPTAGVTLAYGLSLASPFGTWGNDAYVQLPFLPLVQLASLTGVWGIAFVVMWFASAVQPLFDTRAPRVIMPIAGFSVCVVAILGYGGWWIYTSPRDETVRVAALSNPAELSDRFFEGCGARDDYACRVANSAARLDSLFALSQTAAREGAALIVWYEGAAQFDAQSEQVFIDRARSFAQSQGVVLITGVVSIPNDSDALMHNKALVFTPDGNVALE
;
A
#
# COMPACT_ATOMS: atom_id res chain seq x y z
N MET A 1 -34.53 -3.57 -28.75
CA MET A 1 -35.14 -2.28 -28.32
C MET A 1 -35.36 -2.24 -26.80
N LEU A 2 -35.83 -3.32 -26.17
CA LEU A 2 -35.99 -3.43 -24.71
C LEU A 2 -34.66 -3.34 -23.91
N GLN A 3 -33.59 -4.02 -24.36
CA GLN A 3 -32.24 -3.85 -23.76
C GLN A 3 -31.65 -2.43 -23.91
N ARG A 4 -32.10 -1.64 -24.90
CA ARG A 4 -31.60 -0.26 -25.14
C ARG A 4 -32.15 0.75 -24.14
N LEU A 5 -33.38 0.56 -23.69
CA LEU A 5 -34.00 1.42 -22.67
C LEU A 5 -33.45 1.09 -21.28
N ALA A 6 -33.04 -0.17 -21.06
CA ALA A 6 -32.56 -0.63 -19.76
C ALA A 6 -31.18 -0.11 -19.35
N THR A 7 -30.24 0.22 -20.26
CA THR A 7 -28.88 0.68 -19.87
C THR A 7 -28.70 2.20 -19.87
N ASN A 8 -29.53 2.95 -20.60
CA ASN A 8 -29.45 4.42 -20.71
C ASN A 8 -30.67 5.15 -20.12
N SER A 9 -31.53 4.46 -19.37
CA SER A 9 -32.62 5.13 -18.64
C SER A 9 -32.06 5.94 -17.47
N ALA A 10 -32.85 6.90 -16.98
CA ALA A 10 -32.52 7.59 -15.74
C ALA A 10 -32.35 6.59 -14.57
N ALA A 11 -33.20 5.55 -14.51
CA ALA A 11 -33.15 4.52 -13.47
C ALA A 11 -31.84 3.72 -13.49
N SER A 12 -31.36 3.31 -14.68
CA SER A 12 -30.12 2.54 -14.79
C SER A 12 -28.89 3.37 -14.47
N ARG A 13 -28.88 4.65 -14.85
CA ARG A 13 -27.82 5.60 -14.48
C ARG A 13 -27.67 5.70 -12.95
N TRP A 14 -28.78 5.84 -12.24
CA TRP A 14 -28.77 5.91 -10.78
C TRP A 14 -28.41 4.58 -10.14
N LEU A 15 -28.80 3.45 -10.73
CA LEU A 15 -28.37 2.13 -10.29
C LEU A 15 -26.85 1.98 -10.41
N PHE A 16 -26.25 2.40 -11.53
CA PHE A 16 -24.79 2.40 -11.71
C PHE A 16 -24.09 3.27 -10.66
N PHE A 17 -24.65 4.44 -10.34
CA PHE A 17 -24.10 5.30 -9.30
C PHE A 17 -24.15 4.64 -7.92
N ILE A 18 -25.33 4.16 -7.50
CA ILE A 18 -25.51 3.59 -6.15
C ILE A 18 -24.67 2.33 -6.00
N ALA A 19 -24.71 1.42 -6.97
CA ALA A 19 -23.92 0.19 -6.93
C ALA A 19 -22.42 0.49 -7.02
N GLY A 20 -22.02 1.46 -7.85
CA GLY A 20 -20.63 1.88 -8.00
C GLY A 20 -20.09 2.54 -6.73
N ALA A 21 -20.86 3.43 -6.10
CA ALA A 21 -20.49 4.08 -4.84
C ALA A 21 -20.42 3.07 -3.68
N ALA A 22 -21.37 2.13 -3.61
CA ALA A 22 -21.34 1.06 -2.62
C ALA A 22 -20.12 0.15 -2.81
N ALA A 23 -19.83 -0.28 -4.05
CA ALA A 23 -18.64 -1.06 -4.35
C ALA A 23 -17.36 -0.26 -4.05
N LEU A 24 -17.36 1.06 -4.30
CA LEU A 24 -16.21 1.90 -4.01
C LEU A 24 -15.86 1.86 -2.52
N CYS A 25 -16.82 1.89 -1.58
CA CYS A 25 -16.50 1.77 -0.15
C CYS A 25 -15.70 0.52 0.23
N PHE A 26 -15.72 -0.54 -0.58
CA PHE A 26 -14.98 -1.78 -0.36
C PHE A 26 -13.86 -2.00 -1.39
N SER A 27 -13.56 -1.01 -2.24
CA SER A 27 -12.53 -1.16 -3.27
C SER A 27 -11.11 -1.10 -2.74
N ASN A 28 -10.90 -0.56 -1.53
CA ASN A 28 -9.61 -0.38 -0.88
C ASN A 28 -9.75 -0.30 0.66
N GLY A 29 -8.65 -0.14 1.37
CA GLY A 29 -8.62 0.05 2.83
C GLY A 29 -8.83 -1.23 3.65
N ILE A 30 -9.27 -1.07 4.90
CA ILE A 30 -9.31 -2.14 5.92
C ILE A 30 -10.28 -3.26 5.52
N HIS A 31 -11.34 -2.92 4.79
CA HIS A 31 -12.39 -3.85 4.34
C HIS A 31 -12.32 -4.15 2.84
N ALA A 32 -11.13 -3.99 2.25
CA ALA A 32 -10.94 -4.14 0.83
C ALA A 32 -11.39 -5.51 0.30
N ASN A 33 -12.03 -5.50 -0.86
CA ASN A 33 -12.48 -6.67 -1.59
C ASN A 33 -12.04 -6.57 -3.05
N VAL A 34 -11.40 -7.64 -3.56
CA VAL A 34 -10.90 -7.69 -4.94
C VAL A 34 -12.01 -7.41 -5.95
N PHE A 35 -13.19 -8.01 -5.82
CA PHE A 35 -14.27 -7.79 -6.80
C PHE A 35 -14.78 -6.35 -6.78
N ALA A 36 -14.88 -5.76 -5.58
CA ALA A 36 -15.29 -4.37 -5.42
C ALA A 36 -14.31 -3.40 -6.10
N ALA A 37 -13.00 -3.67 -6.01
CA ALA A 37 -11.95 -2.90 -6.67
C ALA A 37 -12.08 -2.88 -8.20
N TRP A 38 -12.57 -3.96 -8.80
CA TRP A 38 -12.78 -4.05 -10.24
C TRP A 38 -14.14 -3.49 -10.67
N LEU A 39 -15.19 -3.69 -9.86
CA LEU A 39 -16.56 -3.28 -10.18
C LEU A 39 -16.80 -1.78 -9.99
N ALA A 40 -16.29 -1.18 -8.91
CA ALA A 40 -16.50 0.22 -8.59
C ALA A 40 -16.15 1.16 -9.77
N PRO A 41 -14.94 1.10 -10.36
CA PRO A 41 -14.58 1.99 -11.46
C PRO A 41 -15.40 1.71 -12.74
N VAL A 42 -15.82 0.47 -13.00
CA VAL A 42 -16.70 0.14 -14.16
C VAL A 42 -18.02 0.90 -14.06
N LEU A 43 -18.67 0.78 -12.90
CA LEU A 43 -20.01 1.30 -12.65
C LEU A 43 -19.99 2.84 -12.56
N LEU A 44 -19.03 3.40 -11.83
CA LEU A 44 -18.86 4.85 -11.71
C LEU A 44 -18.48 5.50 -13.04
N LEU A 45 -17.65 4.84 -13.86
CA LEU A 45 -17.31 5.36 -15.18
C LEU A 45 -18.55 5.39 -16.08
N ARG A 46 -19.38 4.35 -16.04
CA ARG A 46 -20.64 4.34 -16.79
C ARG A 46 -21.60 5.44 -16.34
N PHE A 47 -21.75 5.62 -15.03
CA PHE A 47 -22.54 6.72 -14.46
C PHE A 47 -22.02 8.08 -14.93
N PHE A 48 -20.70 8.30 -14.86
CA PHE A 48 -20.07 9.56 -15.22
C PHE A 48 -20.30 9.90 -16.70
N MET A 49 -20.17 8.91 -17.58
CA MET A 49 -20.34 9.08 -19.03
C MET A 49 -21.80 9.30 -19.44
N THR A 50 -22.76 8.79 -18.66
CA THR A 50 -24.21 8.94 -18.92
C THR A 50 -24.85 10.11 -18.15
N SER A 51 -24.06 10.86 -17.38
CA SER A 51 -24.49 12.05 -16.65
C SER A 51 -24.04 13.34 -17.34
N GLY A 52 -24.65 14.47 -16.96
CA GLY A 52 -24.10 15.79 -17.29
C GLY A 52 -22.75 15.99 -16.58
N ALA A 53 -21.81 16.71 -17.20
CA ALA A 53 -20.43 16.80 -16.70
C ALA A 53 -20.33 17.30 -15.25
N LEU A 54 -21.08 18.34 -14.90
CA LEU A 54 -21.09 18.91 -13.55
C LEU A 54 -21.66 17.93 -12.51
N VAL A 55 -22.78 17.28 -12.84
CA VAL A 55 -23.44 16.30 -11.95
C VAL A 55 -22.58 15.05 -11.77
N GLY A 56 -22.01 14.55 -12.87
CA GLY A 56 -21.08 13.41 -12.85
C GLY A 56 -19.87 13.70 -11.99
N PHE A 57 -19.24 14.87 -12.16
CA PHE A 57 -18.13 15.31 -11.34
C PHE A 57 -18.51 15.45 -9.86
N ALA A 58 -19.54 16.25 -9.54
CA ALA A 58 -19.94 16.50 -8.16
C ALA A 58 -20.28 15.20 -7.41
N LEU A 59 -21.11 14.33 -8.00
CA LEU A 59 -21.54 13.10 -7.35
C LEU A 59 -20.44 12.05 -7.26
N THR A 60 -19.56 11.95 -8.27
CA THR A 60 -18.41 11.04 -8.19
C THR A 60 -17.40 11.51 -7.17
N SER A 61 -17.17 12.83 -7.05
CA SER A 61 -16.33 13.40 -5.99
C SER A 61 -16.89 13.12 -4.60
N VAL A 62 -18.21 13.28 -4.40
CA VAL A 62 -18.87 12.95 -3.13
C VAL A 62 -18.78 11.46 -2.83
N ALA A 63 -19.07 10.59 -3.80
CA ALA A 63 -18.97 9.15 -3.62
C ALA A 63 -17.53 8.72 -3.26
N SER A 64 -16.53 9.25 -3.97
CA SER A 64 -15.11 9.00 -3.69
C SER A 64 -14.68 9.54 -2.32
N ALA A 65 -15.18 10.70 -1.91
CA ALA A 65 -14.90 11.24 -0.58
C ALA A 65 -15.51 10.38 0.53
N SER A 66 -16.78 9.98 0.38
CA SER A 66 -17.46 9.09 1.33
C SER A 66 -16.78 7.73 1.41
N ALA A 67 -16.35 7.18 0.27
CA ALA A 67 -15.64 5.91 0.22
C ALA A 67 -14.25 6.03 0.88
N ALA A 68 -13.46 7.05 0.57
CA ALA A 68 -12.16 7.29 1.21
C ALA A 68 -12.27 7.42 2.73
N PHE A 69 -13.32 8.11 3.20
CA PHE A 69 -13.63 8.24 4.63
C PHE A 69 -14.03 6.92 5.29
N PHE A 70 -14.63 5.98 4.55
CA PHE A 70 -15.01 4.67 5.08
C PHE A 70 -13.84 3.68 5.05
N MET A 71 -13.10 3.60 3.93
CA MET A 71 -12.04 2.63 3.67
C MET A 71 -10.93 2.65 4.72
N PHE A 72 -10.48 3.84 5.12
CA PHE A 72 -9.28 4.04 5.95
C PHE A 72 -9.62 4.49 7.37
N ARG A 73 -10.90 4.43 7.77
CA ARG A 73 -11.30 4.90 9.09
C ARG A 73 -10.69 4.02 10.17
N GLY A 74 -9.96 4.64 11.09
CA GLY A 74 -9.23 3.93 12.16
C GLY A 74 -7.91 3.30 11.71
N ALA A 75 -7.54 3.39 10.42
CA ALA A 75 -6.20 3.01 9.95
C ALA A 75 -5.19 4.13 10.15
N ILE A 76 -5.61 5.39 9.97
CA ILE A 76 -4.74 6.56 10.05
C ILE A 76 -4.99 7.24 11.41
N PRO A 77 -3.97 7.34 12.29
CA PRO A 77 -4.09 8.03 13.57
C PRO A 77 -4.09 9.56 13.32
N MET A 78 -5.23 10.09 12.92
CA MET A 78 -5.45 11.51 12.61
C MET A 78 -6.78 11.97 13.21
N PRO A 79 -6.89 13.23 13.70
CA PRO A 79 -8.14 13.79 14.17
C PRO A 79 -9.27 13.68 13.13
N ASP A 80 -10.50 13.42 13.58
CA ASP A 80 -11.66 13.17 12.70
C ASP A 80 -11.91 14.30 11.69
N ALA A 81 -11.69 15.56 12.08
CA ALA A 81 -11.87 16.72 11.20
C ALA A 81 -10.85 16.78 10.06
N GLU A 82 -9.57 16.56 10.37
CA GLU A 82 -8.49 16.50 9.38
C GLU A 82 -8.69 15.32 8.44
N TYR A 83 -9.13 14.18 8.97
CA TYR A 83 -9.46 12.99 8.18
C TYR A 83 -10.63 13.23 7.23
N ALA A 84 -11.68 13.92 7.66
CA ALA A 84 -12.80 14.30 6.80
C ALA A 84 -12.37 15.25 5.66
N ILE A 85 -11.51 16.22 5.95
CA ILE A 85 -10.96 17.14 4.96
C ILE A 85 -10.08 16.39 3.94
N ALA A 86 -9.16 15.54 4.42
CA ALA A 86 -8.32 14.71 3.57
C ALA A 86 -9.16 13.82 2.64
N SER A 87 -10.22 13.20 3.18
CA SER A 87 -11.16 12.37 2.42
C SER A 87 -11.89 13.18 1.34
N ALA A 88 -12.33 14.40 1.65
CA ALA A 88 -12.97 15.29 0.67
C ALA A 88 -12.02 15.67 -0.48
N ILE A 89 -10.76 15.99 -0.15
CA ILE A 89 -9.71 16.27 -1.14
C ILE A 89 -9.46 15.04 -2.02
N SER A 90 -9.27 13.86 -1.41
CA SER A 90 -9.14 12.58 -2.13
C SER A 90 -10.33 12.29 -3.03
N GLY A 91 -11.55 12.66 -2.62
CA GLY A 91 -12.74 12.51 -3.43
C GLY A 91 -12.71 13.32 -4.72
N VAL A 92 -12.35 14.61 -4.62
CA VAL A 92 -12.20 15.51 -5.78
C VAL A 92 -11.10 15.02 -6.72
N ILE A 93 -9.94 14.66 -6.16
CA ILE A 93 -8.81 14.11 -6.92
C ILE A 93 -9.21 12.80 -7.62
N GLY A 94 -9.88 11.89 -6.91
CA GLY A 94 -10.35 10.61 -7.42
C GLY A 94 -11.37 10.73 -8.56
N ALA A 95 -12.06 11.87 -8.68
CA ALA A 95 -12.96 12.13 -9.80
C ALA A 95 -12.23 12.62 -11.08
N LEU A 96 -10.98 13.08 -10.99
CA LEU A 96 -10.24 13.65 -12.14
C LEU A 96 -10.01 12.65 -13.29
N PRO A 97 -9.66 11.36 -13.05
CA PRO A 97 -9.52 10.40 -14.15
C PRO A 97 -10.80 10.24 -14.98
N TYR A 98 -11.97 10.36 -14.36
CA TYR A 98 -13.27 10.30 -15.05
C TYR A 98 -13.49 11.54 -15.93
N VAL A 99 -13.13 12.73 -15.44
CA VAL A 99 -13.16 13.98 -16.21
C VAL A 99 -12.24 13.87 -17.43
N ILE A 100 -10.99 13.45 -17.22
CA ILE A 100 -10.00 13.30 -18.29
C ILE A 100 -10.48 12.29 -19.33
N HIS A 101 -10.99 11.13 -18.90
CA HIS A 101 -11.55 10.13 -19.79
C HIS A 101 -12.71 10.69 -20.62
N ARG A 102 -13.65 11.40 -19.99
CA ARG A 102 -14.78 12.03 -20.69
C ARG A 102 -14.33 13.03 -21.76
N LEU A 103 -13.26 13.79 -21.52
CA LEU A 103 -12.80 14.83 -22.44
C LEU A 103 -11.97 14.29 -23.61
N ILE A 104 -11.21 13.21 -23.39
CA ILE A 104 -10.22 12.71 -24.36
C ILE A 104 -10.72 11.44 -25.07
N ALA A 105 -11.29 10.47 -24.36
CA ALA A 105 -11.63 9.17 -24.94
C ALA A 105 -12.60 9.25 -26.13
N PRO A 106 -13.62 10.14 -26.16
CA PRO A 106 -14.51 10.29 -27.32
C PRO A 106 -13.82 10.80 -28.60
N LYS A 107 -12.60 11.37 -28.48
CA LYS A 107 -11.80 11.85 -29.63
C LYS A 107 -10.94 10.73 -30.23
N LEU A 108 -10.91 9.56 -29.59
CA LEU A 108 -10.12 8.40 -29.98
C LEU A 108 -11.05 7.25 -30.37
N VAL A 109 -10.50 6.22 -31.00
CA VAL A 109 -11.25 5.02 -31.40
C VAL A 109 -10.54 3.76 -30.95
N GLY A 110 -11.32 2.73 -30.57
CA GLY A 110 -10.79 1.41 -30.23
C GLY A 110 -9.90 1.40 -28.99
N LEU A 111 -8.79 0.65 -29.08
CA LEU A 111 -7.88 0.40 -27.95
C LEU A 111 -7.33 1.70 -27.31
N PRO A 112 -6.81 2.70 -28.06
CA PRO A 112 -6.34 3.96 -27.49
C PRO A 112 -7.37 4.68 -26.60
N ALA A 113 -8.66 4.65 -26.96
CA ALA A 113 -9.71 5.30 -26.16
C ALA A 113 -9.85 4.64 -24.78
N SER A 114 -9.68 3.32 -24.69
CA SER A 114 -9.72 2.59 -23.41
C SER A 114 -8.49 2.85 -22.54
N LEU A 115 -7.34 3.19 -23.11
CA LEU A 115 -6.13 3.45 -22.33
C LEU A 115 -6.16 4.81 -21.61
N VAL A 116 -7.07 5.72 -21.96
CA VAL A 116 -7.14 7.06 -21.36
C VAL A 116 -7.42 7.01 -19.86
N PHE A 117 -8.40 6.21 -19.43
CA PHE A 117 -8.79 6.14 -18.01
C PHE A 117 -7.68 5.59 -17.10
N PRO A 118 -7.10 4.40 -17.38
CA PRO A 118 -6.02 3.86 -16.55
C PRO A 118 -4.76 4.73 -16.61
N THR A 119 -4.44 5.34 -17.76
CA THR A 119 -3.30 6.26 -17.85
C THR A 119 -3.52 7.48 -16.96
N ALA A 120 -4.69 8.12 -17.05
CA ALA A 120 -5.02 9.27 -16.22
C ALA A 120 -4.97 8.95 -14.72
N GLY A 121 -5.52 7.80 -14.31
CA GLY A 121 -5.52 7.38 -12.91
C GLY A 121 -4.13 7.06 -12.38
N VAL A 122 -3.34 6.27 -13.11
CA VAL A 122 -1.99 5.87 -12.68
C VAL A 122 -1.03 7.06 -12.71
N THR A 123 -1.09 7.94 -13.71
CA THR A 123 -0.27 9.16 -13.73
C THR A 123 -0.58 10.07 -12.54
N LEU A 124 -1.88 10.24 -12.21
CA LEU A 124 -2.29 11.02 -11.05
C LEU A 124 -1.80 10.39 -9.74
N ALA A 125 -2.01 9.08 -9.56
CA ALA A 125 -1.57 8.35 -8.37
C ALA A 125 -0.03 8.37 -8.21
N TYR A 126 0.71 8.21 -9.30
CA TYR A 126 2.17 8.32 -9.31
C TYR A 126 2.63 9.72 -8.90
N GLY A 127 2.08 10.77 -9.52
CA GLY A 127 2.42 12.15 -9.18
C GLY A 127 2.13 12.49 -7.71
N LEU A 128 1.00 12.01 -7.17
CA LEU A 128 0.67 12.18 -5.76
C LEU A 128 1.64 11.43 -4.84
N SER A 129 2.07 10.23 -5.24
CA SER A 129 3.00 9.44 -4.43
C SER A 129 4.38 10.08 -4.28
N LEU A 130 4.80 10.94 -5.22
CA LEU A 130 6.06 11.66 -5.14
C LEU A 130 6.04 12.81 -4.12
N ALA A 131 4.86 13.37 -3.85
CA ALA A 131 4.68 14.48 -2.91
C ALA A 131 4.10 14.02 -1.56
N SER A 132 3.54 12.82 -1.49
CA SER A 132 2.90 12.28 -0.31
C SER A 132 3.93 11.78 0.70
N PRO A 133 3.87 12.20 1.98
CA PRO A 133 4.70 11.60 3.03
C PRO A 133 4.34 10.13 3.29
N PHE A 134 3.17 9.67 2.81
CA PHE A 134 2.70 8.29 2.92
C PHE A 134 3.00 7.46 1.66
N GLY A 135 3.77 8.01 0.71
CA GLY A 135 4.15 7.32 -0.53
C GLY A 135 2.93 6.87 -1.35
N THR A 136 2.84 5.57 -1.60
CA THR A 136 1.84 4.93 -2.46
C THR A 136 0.58 4.47 -1.72
N TRP A 137 0.32 5.00 -0.51
CA TRP A 137 -0.85 4.63 0.29
C TRP A 137 -2.17 4.65 -0.50
N GLY A 138 -2.98 3.62 -0.32
CA GLY A 138 -4.27 3.48 -0.99
C GLY A 138 -4.19 3.12 -2.49
N ASN A 139 -3.04 2.66 -2.98
CA ASN A 139 -2.93 2.14 -4.35
C ASN A 139 -3.77 0.85 -4.53
N ASP A 140 -4.51 0.76 -5.63
CA ASP A 140 -5.40 -0.39 -5.94
C ASP A 140 -4.66 -1.72 -6.15
N ALA A 141 -3.35 -1.66 -6.39
CA ALA A 141 -2.50 -2.85 -6.49
C ALA A 141 -2.48 -3.68 -5.21
N TYR A 142 -2.55 -3.04 -4.04
CA TYR A 142 -2.47 -3.74 -2.75
C TYR A 142 -3.65 -4.68 -2.52
N VAL A 143 -4.83 -4.30 -3.01
CA VAL A 143 -6.04 -5.13 -2.88
C VAL A 143 -5.92 -6.41 -3.69
N GLN A 144 -5.04 -6.44 -4.71
CA GLN A 144 -4.84 -7.59 -5.58
C GLN A 144 -3.92 -8.66 -4.97
N LEU A 145 -3.34 -8.44 -3.78
CA LEU A 145 -2.43 -9.40 -3.12
C LEU A 145 -2.91 -10.87 -3.11
N PRO A 146 -4.21 -11.18 -2.86
CA PRO A 146 -4.70 -12.56 -2.92
C PRO A 146 -4.66 -13.18 -4.32
N PHE A 147 -4.56 -12.39 -5.39
CA PHE A 147 -4.52 -12.86 -6.77
C PHE A 147 -3.07 -13.02 -7.25
N LEU A 148 -2.39 -14.06 -6.75
CA LEU A 148 -0.95 -14.28 -6.92
C LEU A 148 -0.41 -14.15 -8.35
N PRO A 149 -1.05 -14.74 -9.39
CA PRO A 149 -0.54 -14.60 -10.76
C PRO A 149 -0.59 -13.16 -11.27
N LEU A 150 -1.58 -12.35 -10.88
CA LEU A 150 -1.66 -10.95 -11.29
C LEU A 150 -0.56 -10.11 -10.63
N VAL A 151 -0.31 -10.31 -9.33
CA VAL A 151 0.64 -9.48 -8.59
C VAL A 151 2.09 -9.71 -8.97
N GLN A 152 2.42 -10.81 -9.65
CA GLN A 152 3.75 -10.99 -10.24
C GLN A 152 4.10 -9.90 -11.25
N LEU A 153 3.11 -9.23 -11.85
CA LEU A 153 3.36 -8.06 -12.71
C LEU A 153 4.18 -6.97 -12.00
N ALA A 154 4.14 -6.90 -10.66
CA ALA A 154 4.94 -5.96 -9.88
C ALA A 154 6.46 -6.11 -10.12
N SER A 155 6.96 -7.30 -10.47
CA SER A 155 8.39 -7.49 -10.77
C SER A 155 8.85 -6.75 -12.04
N LEU A 156 7.92 -6.48 -12.97
CA LEU A 156 8.21 -5.83 -14.25
C LEU A 156 7.88 -4.34 -14.24
N THR A 157 6.79 -3.96 -13.58
CA THR A 157 6.23 -2.59 -13.67
C THR A 157 6.05 -1.91 -12.31
N GLY A 158 6.42 -2.57 -11.23
CA GLY A 158 6.00 -2.18 -9.89
C GLY A 158 4.47 -2.24 -9.71
N VAL A 159 3.98 -1.65 -8.62
CA VAL A 159 2.55 -1.57 -8.29
C VAL A 159 1.71 -0.86 -9.36
N TRP A 160 2.34 -0.01 -10.17
CA TRP A 160 1.67 0.82 -11.16
C TRP A 160 1.02 0.02 -12.29
N GLY A 161 1.67 -1.04 -12.77
CA GLY A 161 1.08 -1.89 -13.82
C GLY A 161 -0.14 -2.67 -13.32
N ILE A 162 -0.15 -3.09 -12.05
CA ILE A 162 -1.30 -3.76 -11.46
C ILE A 162 -2.48 -2.78 -11.37
N ALA A 163 -2.26 -1.59 -10.81
CA ALA A 163 -3.28 -0.54 -10.75
C ALA A 163 -3.80 -0.15 -12.15
N PHE A 164 -2.89 -0.07 -13.13
CA PHE A 164 -3.24 0.20 -14.53
C PHE A 164 -4.21 -0.85 -15.07
N VAL A 165 -3.96 -2.14 -14.85
CA VAL A 165 -4.80 -3.24 -15.35
C VAL A 165 -6.19 -3.18 -14.72
N VAL A 166 -6.29 -2.94 -13.41
CA VAL A 166 -7.58 -2.81 -12.70
C VAL A 166 -8.39 -1.65 -13.27
N MET A 167 -7.77 -0.48 -13.47
CA MET A 167 -8.45 0.67 -14.08
C MET A 167 -8.74 0.47 -15.57
N TRP A 168 -7.89 -0.25 -16.29
CA TRP A 168 -8.05 -0.48 -17.72
C TRP A 168 -9.26 -1.37 -17.97
N PHE A 169 -9.49 -2.37 -17.12
CA PHE A 169 -10.72 -3.17 -17.16
C PHE A 169 -11.97 -2.28 -17.19
N ALA A 170 -12.03 -1.28 -16.31
CA ALA A 170 -13.18 -0.39 -16.18
C ALA A 170 -13.57 0.32 -17.48
N SER A 171 -12.57 0.74 -18.25
CA SER A 171 -12.76 1.44 -19.53
C SER A 171 -12.83 0.48 -20.72
N ALA A 172 -12.14 -0.66 -20.67
CA ALA A 172 -12.15 -1.69 -21.70
C ALA A 172 -13.53 -2.34 -21.84
N VAL A 173 -14.29 -2.52 -20.75
CA VAL A 173 -15.63 -3.14 -20.78
C VAL A 173 -16.76 -2.16 -21.08
N GLN A 174 -16.53 -0.85 -21.10
CA GLN A 174 -17.57 0.15 -21.40
C GLN A 174 -18.33 -0.13 -22.72
N PRO A 175 -17.66 -0.59 -23.80
CA PRO A 175 -18.32 -0.97 -25.05
C PRO A 175 -19.41 -2.05 -24.90
N LEU A 176 -19.38 -2.91 -23.86
CA LEU A 176 -20.43 -3.92 -23.60
C LEU A 176 -21.80 -3.31 -23.29
N PHE A 177 -21.83 -2.07 -22.80
CA PHE A 177 -23.07 -1.37 -22.49
C PHE A 177 -23.70 -0.68 -23.73
N ASP A 178 -22.98 -0.64 -24.86
CA ASP A 178 -23.37 0.10 -26.06
C ASP A 178 -23.70 -0.83 -27.25
N THR A 179 -24.99 -1.06 -27.47
CA THR A 179 -25.54 -1.97 -28.51
C THR A 179 -25.35 -1.53 -29.97
N ARG A 180 -24.57 -0.49 -30.26
CA ARG A 180 -24.52 0.16 -31.61
C ARG A 180 -23.17 0.10 -32.33
N ALA A 181 -22.11 -0.41 -31.72
CA ALA A 181 -20.78 -0.33 -32.32
C ALA A 181 -20.24 -1.73 -32.68
N PRO A 182 -20.24 -2.14 -33.96
CA PRO A 182 -19.63 -3.42 -34.36
C PRO A 182 -18.10 -3.46 -34.16
N ARG A 183 -17.45 -2.32 -33.84
CA ARG A 183 -16.03 -2.19 -33.46
C ARG A 183 -15.77 -2.32 -31.93
N VAL A 184 -16.77 -2.76 -31.17
CA VAL A 184 -16.82 -2.86 -29.68
C VAL A 184 -15.85 -3.89 -29.08
N ILE A 185 -15.38 -4.86 -29.87
CA ILE A 185 -14.58 -5.97 -29.34
C ILE A 185 -13.11 -5.60 -29.14
N MET A 186 -12.58 -4.59 -29.84
CA MET A 186 -11.13 -4.34 -29.85
C MET A 186 -10.53 -3.99 -28.47
N PRO A 187 -11.14 -3.09 -27.66
CA PRO A 187 -10.63 -2.80 -26.31
C PRO A 187 -10.67 -4.03 -25.40
N ILE A 188 -11.77 -4.78 -25.45
CA ILE A 188 -11.96 -5.99 -24.63
C ILE A 188 -10.98 -7.08 -25.06
N ALA A 189 -10.83 -7.32 -26.36
CA ALA A 189 -9.88 -8.28 -26.88
C ALA A 189 -8.44 -7.91 -26.52
N GLY A 190 -8.06 -6.64 -26.68
CA GLY A 190 -6.74 -6.14 -26.28
C GLY A 190 -6.49 -6.31 -24.79
N PHE A 191 -7.48 -5.97 -23.96
CA PHE A 191 -7.44 -6.20 -22.52
C PHE A 191 -7.31 -7.69 -22.18
N SER A 192 -8.13 -8.55 -22.77
CA SER A 192 -8.12 -10.00 -22.52
C SER A 192 -6.78 -10.63 -22.91
N VAL A 193 -6.22 -10.28 -24.08
CA VAL A 193 -4.89 -10.76 -24.50
C VAL A 193 -3.83 -10.32 -23.51
N CYS A 194 -3.86 -9.06 -23.06
CA CYS A 194 -2.91 -8.55 -22.08
C CYS A 194 -3.04 -9.28 -20.73
N VAL A 195 -4.26 -9.46 -20.21
CA VAL A 195 -4.49 -10.20 -18.96
C VAL A 195 -4.04 -11.64 -19.07
N VAL A 196 -4.33 -12.34 -20.17
CA VAL A 196 -3.85 -13.72 -20.39
C VAL A 196 -2.32 -13.76 -20.38
N ALA A 197 -1.65 -12.80 -21.01
CA ALA A 197 -0.19 -12.70 -20.98
C ALA A 197 0.36 -12.44 -19.56
N ILE A 198 -0.27 -11.54 -18.80
CA ILE A 198 0.10 -11.23 -17.41
C ILE A 198 -0.07 -12.46 -16.52
N LEU A 199 -1.22 -13.13 -16.58
CA LEU A 199 -1.48 -14.32 -15.78
C LEU A 199 -0.60 -15.49 -16.20
N GLY A 200 -0.30 -15.62 -17.49
CA GLY A 200 0.66 -16.60 -18.02
C GLY A 200 2.07 -16.36 -17.49
N TYR A 201 2.54 -15.11 -17.52
CA TYR A 201 3.82 -14.71 -16.94
C TYR A 201 3.86 -14.99 -15.43
N GLY A 202 2.83 -14.56 -14.69
CA GLY A 202 2.81 -14.74 -13.24
C GLY A 202 2.71 -16.20 -12.82
N GLY A 203 1.90 -17.00 -13.52
CA GLY A 203 1.82 -18.44 -13.31
C GLY A 203 3.15 -19.14 -13.62
N TRP A 204 3.81 -18.78 -14.72
CA TRP A 204 5.14 -19.28 -15.07
C TRP A 204 6.17 -18.92 -14.00
N TRP A 205 6.23 -17.64 -13.61
CA TRP A 205 7.18 -17.15 -12.61
C TRP A 205 7.02 -17.86 -11.25
N ILE A 206 5.79 -18.00 -10.76
CA ILE A 206 5.51 -18.73 -9.51
C ILE A 206 5.96 -20.18 -9.61
N TYR A 207 5.72 -20.83 -10.76
CA TYR A 207 6.06 -22.23 -10.96
C TYR A 207 7.58 -22.46 -11.07
N THR A 208 8.32 -21.56 -11.73
CA THR A 208 9.76 -21.70 -11.96
C THR A 208 10.63 -21.06 -10.89
N SER A 209 10.05 -20.36 -9.92
CA SER A 209 10.80 -19.70 -8.85
C SER A 209 11.68 -20.72 -8.11
N PRO A 210 13.01 -20.49 -8.00
CA PRO A 210 13.91 -21.37 -7.28
C PRO A 210 13.44 -21.58 -5.85
N ARG A 211 13.48 -22.83 -5.39
CA ARG A 211 13.35 -23.17 -3.97
C ARG A 211 14.76 -23.32 -3.42
N ASP A 212 15.41 -22.18 -3.22
CA ASP A 212 16.77 -22.14 -2.69
C ASP A 212 16.83 -22.67 -1.26
N GLU A 213 18.04 -22.90 -0.76
CA GLU A 213 18.27 -23.26 0.64
C GLU A 213 17.61 -22.23 1.56
N THR A 214 16.68 -22.70 2.39
CA THR A 214 15.96 -21.85 3.33
C THR A 214 16.72 -21.77 4.65
N VAL A 215 16.80 -20.57 5.22
CA VAL A 215 17.27 -20.38 6.60
C VAL A 215 16.09 -20.13 7.53
N ARG A 216 16.18 -20.57 8.79
CA ARG A 216 15.21 -20.23 9.81
C ARG A 216 15.43 -18.78 10.26
N VAL A 217 14.38 -17.96 10.18
CA VAL A 217 14.40 -16.55 10.57
C VAL A 217 13.49 -16.34 11.78
N ALA A 218 13.96 -15.62 12.78
CA ALA A 218 13.15 -15.15 13.90
C ALA A 218 12.93 -13.64 13.80
N ALA A 219 11.69 -13.22 13.56
CA ALA A 219 11.27 -11.81 13.62
C ALA A 219 10.64 -11.55 15.00
N LEU A 220 11.30 -10.72 15.81
CA LEU A 220 10.84 -10.39 17.15
C LEU A 220 9.96 -9.14 17.11
N SER A 221 8.84 -9.18 17.84
CA SER A 221 7.98 -8.02 18.12
C SER A 221 8.30 -7.42 19.48
N ASN A 222 7.71 -6.25 19.79
CA ASN A 222 7.77 -5.71 21.15
C ASN A 222 7.22 -6.73 22.15
N PRO A 223 7.94 -7.09 23.23
CA PRO A 223 7.41 -7.98 24.25
C PRO A 223 6.11 -7.42 24.84
N ALA A 224 5.04 -8.22 24.86
CA ALA A 224 3.69 -7.76 25.22
C ALA A 224 3.60 -7.18 26.65
N GLU A 225 4.47 -7.65 27.55
CA GLU A 225 4.54 -7.21 28.95
C GLU A 225 5.37 -5.93 29.14
N LEU A 226 6.10 -5.49 28.11
CA LEU A 226 6.99 -4.33 28.16
C LEU A 226 6.51 -3.27 27.16
N SER A 227 5.62 -2.39 27.61
CA SER A 227 5.23 -1.22 26.82
C SER A 227 6.45 -0.34 26.52
N ASP A 228 6.45 0.32 25.36
CA ASP A 228 7.48 1.31 25.06
C ASP A 228 7.26 2.58 25.90
N ARG A 229 8.17 2.81 26.87
CA ARG A 229 8.13 3.91 27.82
C ARG A 229 9.39 4.76 27.77
N PHE A 230 10.12 4.73 26.66
CA PHE A 230 11.46 5.29 26.61
C PHE A 230 11.55 6.74 27.08
N PHE A 231 10.58 7.58 26.71
CA PHE A 231 10.49 8.98 27.16
C PHE A 231 9.62 9.21 28.41
N GLU A 232 8.93 8.18 28.92
CA GLU A 232 7.94 8.36 29.99
C GLU A 232 8.62 8.71 31.31
N GLY A 233 8.18 9.80 31.94
CA GLY A 233 8.70 10.25 33.24
C GLY A 233 10.11 10.83 33.21
N CYS A 234 10.77 10.87 32.06
CA CYS A 234 12.06 11.54 31.89
C CYS A 234 11.85 13.05 31.79
N GLY A 235 12.68 13.80 32.49
CA GLY A 235 12.55 15.26 32.57
C GLY A 235 12.90 15.96 31.26
N ALA A 236 14.10 16.53 31.20
CA ALA A 236 14.60 17.18 29.99
C ALA A 236 15.24 16.16 29.02
N ARG A 237 15.52 16.62 27.79
CA ARG A 237 16.13 15.78 26.75
C ARG A 237 17.53 15.26 27.12
N ASP A 238 18.18 15.81 28.14
CA ASP A 238 19.45 15.33 28.69
C ASP A 238 19.29 14.36 29.87
N ASP A 239 18.07 13.92 30.20
CA ASP A 239 17.82 12.90 31.22
C ASP A 239 18.14 11.48 30.71
N TYR A 240 19.42 11.26 30.44
CA TYR A 240 19.97 10.01 29.88
C TYR A 240 19.76 8.83 30.82
N ALA A 241 19.92 9.05 32.14
CA ALA A 241 19.81 8.00 33.14
C ALA A 241 18.39 7.43 33.21
N CYS A 242 17.37 8.28 33.13
CA CYS A 242 15.98 7.84 33.04
C CYS A 242 15.74 6.97 31.79
N ARG A 243 16.19 7.43 30.61
CA ARG A 243 15.96 6.71 29.35
C ARG A 243 16.68 5.35 29.29
N VAL A 244 17.90 5.28 29.81
CA VAL A 244 18.64 4.02 29.96
C VAL A 244 17.87 3.05 30.86
N ALA A 245 17.33 3.53 32.00
CA ALA A 245 16.52 2.69 32.87
C ALA A 245 15.23 2.20 32.18
N ASN A 246 14.59 3.06 31.39
CA ASN A 246 13.34 2.75 30.68
C ASN A 246 13.54 1.76 29.51
N SER A 247 14.71 1.71 28.86
CA SER A 247 14.99 0.77 27.76
C SER A 247 15.62 -0.56 28.20
N ALA A 248 16.28 -0.61 29.36
CA ALA A 248 17.10 -1.74 29.79
C ALA A 248 16.33 -3.07 29.80
N ALA A 249 15.17 -3.13 30.48
CA ALA A 249 14.39 -4.37 30.58
C ALA A 249 13.94 -4.90 29.22
N ARG A 250 13.60 -4.00 28.28
CA ARG A 250 13.20 -4.36 26.92
C ARG A 250 14.36 -4.87 26.11
N LEU A 251 15.51 -4.20 26.16
CA LEU A 251 16.74 -4.66 25.51
C LEU A 251 17.15 -6.04 26.04
N ASP A 252 17.13 -6.25 27.35
CA ASP A 252 17.45 -7.54 27.97
C ASP A 252 16.48 -8.64 27.54
N SER A 253 15.18 -8.34 27.51
CA SER A 253 14.16 -9.27 27.01
C SER A 253 14.39 -9.64 25.54
N LEU A 254 14.71 -8.66 24.69
CA LEU A 254 14.99 -8.90 23.27
C LEU A 254 16.22 -9.79 23.06
N PHE A 255 17.30 -9.58 23.82
CA PHE A 255 18.46 -10.47 23.78
C PHE A 255 18.15 -11.87 24.30
N ALA A 256 17.35 -12.01 25.35
CA ALA A 256 16.94 -13.31 25.88
C ALA A 256 16.05 -14.07 24.88
N LEU A 257 15.07 -13.41 24.28
CA LEU A 257 14.23 -13.97 23.21
C LEU A 257 15.07 -14.35 21.98
N SER A 258 16.05 -13.51 21.63
CA SER A 258 17.00 -13.81 20.55
C SER A 258 17.83 -15.05 20.87
N GLN A 259 18.29 -15.21 22.11
CA GLN A 259 19.04 -16.41 22.52
C GLN A 259 18.16 -17.67 22.41
N THR A 260 16.90 -17.59 22.83
CA THR A 260 15.95 -18.70 22.66
C THR A 260 15.76 -19.03 21.18
N ALA A 261 15.55 -18.03 20.33
CA ALA A 261 15.42 -18.21 18.89
C ALA A 261 16.67 -18.85 18.24
N ALA A 262 17.87 -18.42 18.65
CA ALA A 262 19.13 -19.01 18.19
C ALA A 262 19.25 -20.49 18.59
N ARG A 263 18.87 -20.84 19.83
CA ARG A 263 18.85 -22.24 20.29
C ARG A 263 17.84 -23.10 19.53
N GLU A 264 16.75 -22.49 19.08
CA GLU A 264 15.79 -23.14 18.18
C GLU A 264 16.28 -23.23 16.72
N GLY A 265 17.49 -22.76 16.43
CA GLY A 265 18.13 -22.88 15.13
C GLY A 265 17.85 -21.72 14.17
N ALA A 266 17.40 -20.55 14.67
CA ALA A 266 17.35 -19.35 13.84
C ALA A 266 18.77 -18.93 13.44
N ALA A 267 19.02 -18.80 12.12
CA ALA A 267 20.27 -18.30 11.58
C ALA A 267 20.27 -16.77 11.39
N LEU A 268 19.07 -16.18 11.31
CA LEU A 268 18.84 -14.74 11.21
C LEU A 268 17.79 -14.32 12.25
N ILE A 269 18.10 -13.27 13.00
CA ILE A 269 17.19 -12.66 13.99
C ILE A 269 16.99 -11.20 13.63
N VAL A 270 15.74 -10.76 13.56
CA VAL A 270 15.36 -9.40 13.18
C VAL A 270 14.52 -8.78 14.29
N TRP A 271 14.91 -7.60 14.75
CA TRP A 271 14.10 -6.79 15.67
C TRP A 271 13.32 -5.73 14.90
N TYR A 272 12.14 -5.38 15.42
CA TYR A 272 11.27 -4.35 14.86
C TYR A 272 11.89 -2.94 14.91
N GLU A 273 11.29 -2.01 14.16
CA GLU A 273 11.70 -0.60 14.12
C GLU A 273 11.71 0.02 15.52
N GLY A 274 12.81 0.68 15.89
CA GLY A 274 12.96 1.29 17.21
C GLY A 274 12.93 0.30 18.38
N ALA A 275 13.25 -0.97 18.16
CA ALA A 275 13.40 -1.95 19.25
C ALA A 275 14.54 -1.59 20.20
N ALA A 276 15.68 -1.20 19.64
CA ALA A 276 16.84 -0.71 20.37
C ALA A 276 16.81 0.81 20.44
N GLN A 277 16.58 1.36 21.63
CA GLN A 277 16.51 2.80 21.84
C GLN A 277 17.55 3.20 22.88
N PHE A 278 18.42 4.13 22.52
CA PHE A 278 19.52 4.56 23.37
C PHE A 278 20.02 5.96 22.99
N ASP A 279 20.67 6.62 23.94
CA ASP A 279 21.39 7.86 23.69
C ASP A 279 22.74 7.60 23.01
N ALA A 280 23.24 8.58 22.26
CA ALA A 280 24.49 8.47 21.49
C ALA A 280 25.69 8.00 22.34
N GLN A 281 25.72 8.35 23.63
CA GLN A 281 26.76 7.92 24.57
C GLN A 281 26.74 6.41 24.86
N SER A 282 25.58 5.76 24.71
CA SER A 282 25.38 4.33 24.94
C SER A 282 25.46 3.49 23.66
N GLU A 283 25.67 4.13 22.51
CA GLU A 283 25.68 3.47 21.21
C GLU A 283 26.76 2.39 21.12
N GLN A 284 27.99 2.72 21.52
CA GLN A 284 29.09 1.76 21.47
C GLN A 284 28.85 0.57 22.39
N VAL A 285 28.26 0.81 23.58
CA VAL A 285 27.89 -0.24 24.53
C VAL A 285 26.87 -1.21 23.92
N PHE A 286 25.88 -0.67 23.21
CA PHE A 286 24.90 -1.50 22.49
C PHE A 286 25.56 -2.29 21.35
N ILE A 287 26.37 -1.63 20.52
CA ILE A 287 27.07 -2.25 19.38
C ILE A 287 27.95 -3.40 19.86
N ASP A 288 28.72 -3.21 20.94
CA ASP A 288 29.61 -4.26 21.46
C ASP A 288 28.84 -5.44 22.03
N ARG A 289 27.71 -5.19 22.71
CA ARG A 289 26.80 -6.23 23.19
C ARG A 289 26.18 -7.02 22.03
N ALA A 290 25.67 -6.32 21.02
CA ALA A 290 25.04 -6.93 19.86
C ALA A 290 26.05 -7.75 19.02
N ARG A 291 27.26 -7.21 18.83
CA ARG A 291 28.37 -7.92 18.18
C ARG A 291 28.72 -9.20 18.92
N SER A 292 28.93 -9.10 20.24
CA SER A 292 29.27 -10.26 21.08
C SER A 292 28.16 -11.33 21.05
N PHE A 293 26.91 -10.89 21.06
CA PHE A 293 25.77 -11.78 20.92
C PHE A 293 25.79 -12.52 19.58
N ALA A 294 25.87 -11.80 18.46
CA ALA A 294 25.87 -12.37 17.11
C ALA A 294 27.00 -13.40 16.93
N GLN A 295 28.22 -13.07 17.39
CA GLN A 295 29.36 -13.98 17.39
C GLN A 295 29.13 -15.22 18.26
N SER A 296 28.68 -15.03 19.50
CA SER A 296 28.51 -16.14 20.45
C SER A 296 27.42 -17.13 20.03
N GLN A 297 26.38 -16.64 19.35
CA GLN A 297 25.26 -17.45 18.89
C GLN A 297 25.45 -17.94 17.44
N GLY A 298 26.43 -17.41 16.71
CA GLY A 298 26.67 -17.75 15.30
C GLY A 298 25.52 -17.32 14.38
N VAL A 299 24.87 -16.18 14.67
CA VAL A 299 23.69 -15.70 13.94
C VAL A 299 23.93 -14.35 13.30
N VAL A 300 23.17 -14.04 12.25
CA VAL A 300 23.00 -12.65 11.80
C VAL A 300 21.94 -11.99 12.68
N LEU A 301 22.26 -10.83 13.26
CA LEU A 301 21.33 -10.02 14.04
C LEU A 301 21.07 -8.69 13.33
N ILE A 302 19.81 -8.40 13.02
CA ILE A 302 19.36 -7.12 12.46
C ILE A 302 18.55 -6.39 13.53
N THR A 303 18.97 -5.18 13.90
CA THR A 303 18.29 -4.39 14.94
C THR A 303 17.76 -3.09 14.39
N GLY A 304 16.45 -2.82 14.53
CA GLY A 304 15.88 -1.50 14.37
C GLY A 304 16.27 -0.60 15.55
N VAL A 305 16.93 0.52 15.27
CA VAL A 305 17.57 1.41 16.24
C VAL A 305 16.98 2.80 16.15
N VAL A 306 16.67 3.39 17.30
CA VAL A 306 16.47 4.83 17.45
C VAL A 306 17.55 5.38 18.38
N SER A 307 18.45 6.20 17.84
CA SER A 307 19.53 6.82 18.61
C SER A 307 19.26 8.30 18.84
N ILE A 308 19.46 8.76 20.07
CA ILE A 308 19.19 10.14 20.49
C ILE A 308 20.52 10.89 20.51
N PRO A 309 20.72 11.91 19.65
CA PRO A 309 21.96 12.67 19.62
C PRO A 309 22.20 13.45 20.91
N ASN A 310 23.47 13.76 21.20
CA ASN A 310 23.86 14.64 22.31
C ASN A 310 23.39 16.09 22.11
N ASP A 311 23.32 16.54 20.85
CA ASP A 311 22.76 17.84 20.51
C ASP A 311 21.23 17.81 20.67
N SER A 312 20.71 18.64 21.58
CA SER A 312 19.29 18.74 21.87
C SER A 312 18.46 19.27 20.72
N ASP A 313 19.08 19.95 19.75
CA ASP A 313 18.41 20.50 18.57
C ASP A 313 18.48 19.55 17.36
N ALA A 314 19.30 18.49 17.44
CA ALA A 314 19.41 17.50 16.38
C ALA A 314 18.21 16.55 16.33
N LEU A 315 17.90 16.07 15.12
CA LEU A 315 16.86 15.05 14.91
C LEU A 315 17.34 13.68 15.40
N MET A 316 16.41 12.88 15.94
CA MET A 316 16.71 11.48 16.25
C MET A 316 17.04 10.70 14.98
N HIS A 317 17.94 9.73 15.09
CA HIS A 317 18.24 8.85 13.97
C HIS A 317 17.46 7.55 14.10
N ASN A 318 16.75 7.19 13.05
CA ASN A 318 16.09 5.91 12.90
C ASN A 318 16.89 5.10 11.87
N LYS A 319 17.59 4.06 12.32
CA LYS A 319 18.51 3.26 11.50
C LYS A 319 18.37 1.77 11.77
N ALA A 320 18.93 0.96 10.89
CA ALA A 320 19.05 -0.49 11.10
C ALA A 320 20.53 -0.84 11.20
N LEU A 321 20.90 -1.64 12.20
CA LEU A 321 22.26 -2.17 12.31
C LEU A 321 22.25 -3.67 12.01
N VAL A 322 23.21 -4.13 11.22
CA VAL A 322 23.36 -5.55 10.86
C VAL A 322 24.67 -6.09 11.41
N PHE A 323 24.57 -7.06 12.33
CA PHE A 323 25.69 -7.74 12.94
C PHE A 323 25.82 -9.15 12.36
N THR A 324 26.99 -9.49 11.85
CA THR A 324 27.27 -10.80 11.25
C THR A 324 27.91 -11.77 12.26
N PRO A 325 27.86 -13.09 12.02
CA PRO A 325 28.43 -14.10 12.91
C PRO A 325 29.93 -13.97 13.19
N ASP A 326 30.69 -13.31 12.30
CA ASP A 326 32.11 -13.02 12.47
C ASP A 326 32.36 -11.73 13.31
N GLY A 327 31.31 -10.99 13.65
CA GLY A 327 31.34 -9.77 14.46
C GLY A 327 31.57 -8.48 13.69
N ASN A 328 31.45 -8.53 12.37
CA ASN A 328 31.42 -7.32 11.56
C ASN A 328 30.06 -6.62 11.69
N VAL A 329 30.08 -5.29 11.56
CA VAL A 329 28.87 -4.49 11.33
C VAL A 329 28.77 -4.30 9.83
N ALA A 330 27.86 -5.04 9.20
CA ALA A 330 27.76 -5.10 7.74
C ALA A 330 26.97 -3.91 7.15
N LEU A 331 26.16 -3.24 7.98
CA LEU A 331 25.37 -2.07 7.61
C LEU A 331 25.11 -1.21 8.86
N GLU A 332 25.22 0.11 8.68
CA GLU A 332 24.89 1.16 9.64
C GLU A 332 24.00 2.23 8.99
#